data_AF-A0A1M6EXT2-F1
#
_entry.id   AF-A0A1M6EXT2-F1
#
_cell.length_a   1.000
_cell.length_b   1.000
_cell.length_c   1.000
_cell.angle_alpha   90.00
_cell.angle_beta   90.00
_cell.angle_gamma   90.00
#
_symmetry.space_group_name_H-M   'P 1'
#
loop_
_entity.id
_entity.type
_entity.pdbx_description
1 polymer ?
#
loop_
_entity_poly.entity_id
_entity_poly.type
_entity_poly.pdbx_seq_one_letter_code
_entity_poly.pdbx_strand_id
1 'polypeptide(L)' 'MTKTLLAALAAALLLPAAAFAQCEREEASMSCADGTVWDAEQEVCVPVSS' A
#
# COMPACT_ATOMS: atom_id res chain seq x y z
N MET A 1 41.27 9.39 -4.52
CA MET A 1 40.47 8.30 -3.92
C MET A 1 39.45 8.78 -2.87
N THR A 2 39.70 9.86 -2.12
CA THR A 2 38.72 10.39 -1.14
C THR A 2 37.48 11.05 -1.79
N LYS A 3 37.68 11.75 -2.90
CA LYS A 3 36.61 12.49 -3.62
C LYS A 3 35.53 11.56 -4.21
N THR A 4 35.91 10.35 -4.62
CA THR A 4 34.98 9.33 -5.16
C THR A 4 34.12 8.70 -4.07
N LEU A 5 34.67 8.54 -2.85
CA LEU A 5 33.93 8.01 -1.71
C LEU A 5 32.87 9.01 -1.21
N LEU A 6 33.22 10.29 -1.17
CA LEU A 6 32.29 11.35 -0.78
C LEU A 6 31.12 11.48 -1.76
N ALA A 7 31.40 11.36 -3.07
CA ALA A 7 30.37 11.40 -4.10
C ALA A 7 29.40 10.20 -4.00
N ALA A 8 29.92 8.99 -3.75
CA ALA A 8 29.09 7.80 -3.57
C ALA A 8 28.20 7.89 -2.33
N LEU A 9 28.73 8.44 -1.23
CA LEU A 9 27.97 8.64 0.01
C LEU A 9 26.83 9.65 -0.19
N ALA A 10 27.10 10.74 -0.90
CA ALA A 10 26.09 11.76 -1.22
C ALA A 10 24.97 11.19 -2.12
N ALA A 11 25.33 10.36 -3.11
CA ALA A 11 24.34 9.70 -3.96
C ALA A 11 23.50 8.68 -3.17
N ALA A 12 24.12 7.90 -2.28
CA ALA A 12 23.44 6.89 -1.45
C ALA A 12 22.39 7.50 -0.50
N LEU A 13 22.61 8.73 -0.02
CA LEU A 13 21.68 9.43 0.86
C LEU A 13 20.46 10.02 0.12
N LEU A 14 20.57 10.27 -1.19
CA LEU A 14 19.52 10.88 -2.01
C LEU A 14 18.58 9.85 -2.68
N LEU A 15 19.03 8.61 -2.85
CA LEU A 15 18.26 7.53 -3.50
C LEU A 15 16.98 7.12 -2.74
N PRO A 16 16.96 6.98 -1.39
CA PRO A 16 15.77 6.51 -0.68
C PRO A 16 14.61 7.50 -0.70
N ALA A 17 14.89 8.79 -0.95
CA ALA A 17 13.87 9.84 -1.03
C ALA A 17 12.95 9.72 -2.25
N ALA A 18 13.29 8.85 -3.22
CA ALA A 18 12.43 8.55 -4.37
C ALA A 18 11.67 7.22 -4.23
N ALA A 19 11.87 6.47 -3.14
CA ALA A 19 11.21 5.20 -2.88
C ALA A 19 9.88 5.37 -2.11
N PHE A 20 9.17 6.47 -2.34
CA PHE A 20 7.75 6.52 -2.01
C PHE A 20 7.07 5.61 -3.01
N ALA A 21 6.75 4.38 -2.58
CA ALA A 21 5.89 3.49 -3.32
C ALA A 21 4.69 4.31 -3.77
N GLN A 22 4.53 4.42 -5.09
CA GLN A 22 3.36 4.99 -5.72
C GLN A 22 2.28 3.93 -5.51
N CYS A 23 1.80 3.83 -4.28
CA CYS A 23 0.60 3.09 -3.97
C CYS A 23 -0.50 3.95 -4.58
N GLU A 24 -0.72 3.77 -5.88
CA GLU A 24 -1.99 4.09 -6.48
C GLU A 24 -3.01 3.49 -5.53
N ARG A 25 -3.91 4.32 -5.03
CA ARG A 25 -4.89 3.93 -4.03
C ARG A 25 -5.84 2.96 -4.72
N GLU A 26 -5.42 1.71 -4.86
CA GLU A 26 -6.29 0.61 -5.18
C GLU A 26 -7.24 0.59 -4.00
N GLU A 27 -8.48 1.05 -4.22
CA GLU A 27 -9.54 0.85 -3.25
C GLU A 27 -9.51 -0.64 -2.94
N ALA A 28 -9.03 -0.99 -1.75
CA ALA A 28 -8.95 -2.37 -1.33
C ALA A 28 -10.38 -2.89 -1.39
N SER A 29 -10.71 -3.60 -2.47
CA SER A 29 -11.97 -4.29 -2.61
C SER A 29 -11.92 -5.42 -1.61
N MET A 30 -12.28 -5.11 -0.37
CA MET A 30 -12.40 -6.08 0.70
C MET A 30 -13.62 -6.92 0.38
N SER A 31 -13.40 -8.05 -0.29
CA SER A 31 -14.43 -9.08 -0.40
C SER A 31 -14.86 -9.50 1.00
N CYS A 32 -16.17 -9.54 1.23
CA CYS A 32 -16.73 -10.11 2.44
C CYS A 32 -16.26 -11.56 2.61
N ALA A 33 -16.16 -12.03 3.87
CA ALA A 33 -15.79 -13.40 4.16
C ALA A 33 -16.80 -14.39 3.54
N ASP A 34 -16.36 -15.61 3.25
CA ASP A 34 -17.24 -16.66 2.70
C ASP A 34 -18.51 -16.82 3.54
N GLY A 35 -19.67 -16.86 2.88
CA GLY A 35 -20.97 -16.94 3.54
C GLY A 35 -21.51 -15.61 4.08
N THR A 36 -20.87 -14.48 3.73
CA THR A 36 -21.39 -13.13 4.03
C THR A 36 -21.50 -12.28 2.78
N VAL A 37 -22.43 -11.32 2.79
CA VAL A 37 -22.68 -10.37 1.69
C VAL A 37 -22.60 -8.94 2.19
N TRP A 38 -22.15 -8.03 1.34
CA TRP A 38 -22.05 -6.61 1.67
C TRP A 38 -23.44 -5.98 1.81
N ASP A 39 -23.72 -5.40 2.98
CA ASP A 39 -24.87 -4.55 3.23
C ASP A 39 -24.43 -3.08 3.15
N ALA A 40 -24.91 -2.38 2.12
CA ALA A 40 -24.55 -0.98 1.88
C ALA A 40 -25.28 0.01 2.80
N GLU A 41 -26.39 -0.40 3.44
CA GLU A 41 -27.13 0.45 4.38
C GLU A 41 -26.45 0.46 5.75
N GLN A 42 -25.90 -0.68 6.15
CA GLN A 42 -25.22 -0.86 7.44
C GLN A 42 -23.70 -0.70 7.32
N GLU A 43 -23.15 -0.68 6.10
CA GLU A 43 -21.70 -0.66 5.82
C GLU A 43 -20.96 -1.84 6.49
N VAL A 44 -21.60 -3.01 6.53
CA VAL A 44 -21.05 -4.25 7.12
C VAL A 44 -21.30 -5.47 6.23
N CYS A 45 -20.51 -6.52 6.41
CA CYS A 45 -20.82 -7.83 5.82
C CYS A 45 -21.81 -8.59 6.72
N VAL A 46 -22.95 -9.03 6.17
CA VAL A 46 -23.99 -9.78 6.89
C VAL A 46 -24.06 -11.24 6.41
N PRO A 47 -24.46 -12.21 7.25
CA PRO A 47 -24.58 -13.62 6.85
C PRO A 47 -25.60 -13.81 5.72
N VAL A 48 -25.31 -14.73 4.79
CA VAL A 48 -26.31 -15.17 3.82
C VAL A 48 -27.40 -15.97 4.52
N SER A 49 -28.61 -15.43 4.61
CA SER A 49 -29.80 -16.13 5.09
C SER A 49 -30.42 -16.96 3.95
N SER A 50 -30.66 -18.25 4.19
CA SER A 50 -31.32 -19.19 3.24
C SER A 50 -32.84 -19.16 3.35
#